data_AF-A0A0C4MWG3-F1
#
_entry.id   AF-A0A0C4MWG3-F1
#
_cell.length_a   1.000
_cell.length_b   1.000
_cell.length_c   1.000
_cell.angle_alpha   90.00
_cell.angle_beta   90.00
_cell.angle_gamma   90.00
#
_symmetry.space_group_name_H-M   'P 1'
#
loop_
_entity.id
_entity.type
_entity.pdbx_description
1 polymer ?
#
loop_
_entity_poly.entity_id
_entity_poly.type
_entity_poly.pdbx_seq_one_letter_code
_entity_poly.pdbx_strand_id
1 'polypeptide(L)'
;MEIILVVLVVVLMVGFSLIISVREDSGVGCDSSFESGYMELSEEMSPISVRFFVLGVVFLLLDLETAIIIATPFSLGCFVFSFYLGVIFLIWVYMLGTIYEWYMGSLDWFS
;
A
#
# COMPACT_ATOMS: atom_id res chain seq x y z
N MET A 1 26.64 -0.95 0.52
CA MET A 1 27.23 -1.97 1.41
C MET A 1 26.15 -2.53 2.34
N GLU A 2 25.51 -1.71 3.17
CA GLU A 2 24.40 -2.11 4.06
C GLU A 2 23.25 -2.86 3.35
N ILE A 3 22.70 -2.28 2.28
CA ILE A 3 21.58 -2.91 1.53
C ILE A 3 21.98 -4.27 0.94
N ILE A 4 23.22 -4.37 0.45
CA ILE A 4 23.75 -5.61 -0.15
C ILE A 4 23.86 -6.69 0.94
N LEU A 5 24.26 -6.33 2.16
CA LEU A 5 24.38 -7.23 3.29
C LEU A 5 23.01 -7.73 3.75
N VAL A 6 22.00 -6.85 3.82
CA VAL A 6 20.62 -7.23 4.17
C VAL A 6 20.05 -8.21 3.15
N VAL A 7 20.21 -7.93 1.85
CA VAL A 7 19.74 -8.83 0.78
C VAL A 7 20.44 -10.18 0.85
N LEU A 8 21.76 -10.19 1.08
CA LEU A 8 22.54 -11.43 1.24
C LEU A 8 22.00 -12.28 2.40
N VAL A 9 21.74 -11.68 3.55
CA VAL A 9 21.23 -12.39 4.74
C VAL A 9 19.86 -13.00 4.45
N VAL A 10 18.93 -12.24 3.86
CA VAL A 10 17.59 -12.76 3.52
C VAL A 10 17.68 -13.94 2.55
N VAL A 11 18.51 -13.83 1.52
CA VAL A 11 18.70 -14.92 0.55
C VAL A 11 19.29 -16.16 1.21
N LEU A 12 20.27 -15.99 2.10
CA LEU A 12 20.85 -17.12 2.84
C LEU A 12 19.83 -17.79 3.77
N MET A 13 18.99 -17.01 4.47
CA MET A 13 17.96 -17.56 5.36
C MET A 13 16.91 -18.37 4.57
N VAL A 14 16.42 -17.82 3.45
CA VAL A 14 15.47 -18.53 2.58
C VAL A 14 16.13 -19.77 1.96
N GLY A 15 17.36 -19.65 1.46
CA GLY A 15 18.11 -20.77 0.89
C GLY A 15 18.33 -21.90 1.89
N PHE A 16 18.68 -21.57 3.14
CA PHE A 16 18.84 -22.54 4.21
C PHE A 16 17.52 -23.23 4.57
N SER A 17 16.41 -22.47 4.61
CA SER A 17 15.07 -23.02 4.85
C SER A 17 14.64 -24.00 3.77
N LEU A 18 15.00 -23.76 2.50
CA LEU A 18 14.68 -24.66 1.40
C LEU A 18 15.51 -25.95 1.46
N ILE A 19 16.78 -25.87 1.85
CA ILE A 19 17.67 -27.04 2.00
C ILE A 19 17.20 -27.95 3.14
N ILE A 20 16.71 -27.36 4.24
CA ILE A 20 16.22 -28.10 5.43
C ILE A 20 14.77 -28.57 5.28
N SER A 21 14.06 -28.17 4.23
CA SER A 21 12.66 -28.54 4.02
C SER A 21 12.50 -30.05 3.82
N VAL A 22 12.26 -30.76 4.93
CA VAL A 22 11.82 -32.15 4.93
C VAL A 22 10.33 -32.13 4.59
N ARG A 23 10.00 -32.50 3.35
CA ARG A 23 8.62 -32.71 2.93
C ARG A 23 8.16 -34.09 3.42
N GLU A 24 7.15 -34.14 4.28
CA GLU A 24 6.37 -35.37 4.49
C GLU A 24 5.61 -35.68 3.20
N ASP A 25 5.45 -36.97 2.86
CA ASP A 25 4.66 -37.39 1.70
C ASP A 25 3.27 -36.78 1.80
N SER A 26 3.00 -35.82 0.91
CA SER A 26 1.79 -35.01 0.89
C SER A 26 0.58 -35.91 0.64
N GLY A 27 -0.18 -36.18 1.70
CA GLY A 27 -1.50 -36.81 1.57
C GLY A 27 -2.43 -35.95 0.72
N VAL A 28 -3.50 -36.57 0.19
CA VAL A 28 -4.52 -35.85 -0.58
C VAL A 28 -5.14 -34.76 0.32
N GLY A 29 -4.85 -33.49 0.02
CA GLY A 29 -5.32 -32.32 0.78
C GLY A 29 -4.22 -31.46 1.42
N CYS A 30 -2.96 -31.89 1.44
CA CYS A 30 -1.84 -31.03 1.89
C CYS A 30 -1.52 -29.90 0.90
N ASP A 31 -1.74 -30.14 -0.40
CA ASP A 31 -1.49 -29.18 -1.48
C ASP A 31 -2.74 -28.37 -1.87
N SER A 32 -3.90 -28.63 -1.26
CA SER A 32 -5.12 -27.82 -1.49
C SER A 32 -5.14 -26.59 -0.59
N SER A 33 -5.75 -25.50 -1.07
CA SER A 33 -6.01 -24.31 -0.27
C SER A 33 -6.68 -24.67 1.06
N PHE A 34 -6.24 -24.02 2.12
CA PHE A 34 -6.77 -24.26 3.46
C PHE A 34 -8.17 -23.66 3.60
N GLU A 35 -9.19 -24.42 3.22
CA GLU A 35 -10.60 -23.98 3.31
C GLU A 35 -11.52 -25.08 3.88
N SER A 36 -10.98 -25.89 4.80
CA SER A 36 -11.71 -26.95 5.52
C SER A 36 -12.19 -28.14 4.66
N GLY A 37 -11.43 -28.53 3.64
CA GLY A 37 -11.62 -29.82 2.95
C GLY A 37 -12.85 -29.91 2.04
N TYR A 38 -13.50 -28.78 1.76
CA TYR A 38 -14.50 -28.69 0.71
C TYR A 38 -13.87 -28.20 -0.58
N MET A 39 -14.25 -28.86 -1.68
CA MET A 39 -13.82 -28.54 -3.03
C MET A 39 -14.13 -27.07 -3.35
N GLU A 40 -13.11 -26.29 -3.67
CA GLU A 40 -13.23 -24.93 -4.22
C GLU A 40 -14.05 -25.00 -5.52
N LEU A 41 -15.36 -24.89 -5.40
CA LEU A 41 -16.27 -24.46 -6.47
C LEU A 41 -16.76 -23.04 -6.18
N SER A 42 -16.09 -22.33 -5.27
CA SER A 42 -16.20 -20.89 -5.15
C SER A 42 -15.27 -20.28 -6.19
N GLU A 43 -15.83 -19.47 -7.08
CA GLU A 43 -15.05 -18.63 -7.98
C GLU A 43 -13.98 -17.89 -7.17
N GLU A 44 -12.71 -18.25 -7.36
CA GLU A 44 -11.53 -17.58 -6.76
C GLU A 44 -11.53 -16.06 -7.03
N MET A 45 -12.40 -15.60 -7.93
CA MET A 45 -12.69 -14.22 -8.26
C MET A 45 -13.99 -13.71 -7.63
N SER A 46 -14.20 -13.94 -6.33
CA SER A 46 -15.22 -13.17 -5.62
C SER A 46 -14.92 -11.68 -5.78
N PRO A 47 -15.89 -10.84 -6.18
CA PRO A 47 -15.64 -9.44 -6.43
C PRO A 47 -15.17 -8.77 -5.14
N ILE A 48 -13.95 -8.24 -5.17
CA ILE A 48 -13.41 -7.40 -4.11
C ILE A 48 -14.36 -6.22 -3.90
N SER A 49 -14.56 -5.82 -2.64
CA SER A 49 -15.45 -4.71 -2.34
C SER A 49 -14.94 -3.43 -3.01
N VAL A 50 -15.82 -2.72 -3.72
CA VAL A 50 -15.51 -1.46 -4.42
C VAL A 50 -14.97 -0.41 -3.44
N ARG A 51 -15.32 -0.51 -2.15
CA ARG A 51 -14.83 0.38 -1.10
C ARG A 51 -13.31 0.33 -0.93
N PHE A 52 -12.70 -0.86 -0.99
CA PHE A 52 -11.23 -0.97 -0.94
C PHE A 52 -10.56 -0.32 -2.15
N PHE A 53 -11.19 -0.42 -3.32
CA PHE A 53 -10.71 0.25 -4.53
C PHE A 53 -10.74 1.78 -4.38
N VAL A 54 -11.86 2.33 -3.90
CA VAL A 54 -12.01 3.78 -3.68
C VAL A 54 -10.98 4.29 -2.65
N LEU A 55 -10.79 3.56 -1.54
CA LEU A 55 -9.76 3.89 -0.54
C LEU A 55 -8.36 3.94 -1.17
N GLY A 56 -8.03 2.99 -2.05
CA GLY A 56 -6.75 2.97 -2.76
C GLY A 56 -6.55 4.17 -3.69
N VAL A 57 -7.60 4.60 -4.39
CA VAL A 57 -7.55 5.79 -5.26
C VAL A 57 -7.37 7.07 -4.43
N VAL A 58 -8.14 7.24 -3.35
CA VAL A 58 -8.02 8.39 -2.45
C VAL A 58 -6.63 8.45 -1.81
N PHE A 59 -6.11 7.30 -1.35
CA PHE A 59 -4.76 7.21 -0.80
C PHE A 59 -3.69 7.62 -1.82
N LEU A 60 -3.79 7.14 -3.06
CA LEU A 60 -2.83 7.47 -4.12
C LEU A 60 -2.83 8.97 -4.44
N LEU A 61 -4.01 9.60 -4.50
CA LEU A 61 -4.12 11.04 -4.73
C LEU A 61 -3.54 11.87 -3.59
N LEU A 62 -3.81 11.51 -2.33
CA LEU A 62 -3.27 12.21 -1.16
C LEU A 62 -1.75 12.01 -1.01
N ASP A 63 -1.23 10.83 -1.36
CA ASP A 63 0.22 10.57 -1.35
C ASP A 63 0.95 11.39 -2.43
N LEU A 64 0.35 11.52 -3.63
CA LEU A 64 0.87 12.39 -4.69
C LEU A 64 0.93 13.86 -4.25
N GLU A 65 -0.14 14.38 -3.64
CA GLU A 65 -0.17 15.76 -3.15
C GLU A 65 0.86 16.00 -2.04
N THR A 66 0.99 15.04 -1.11
CA THR A 66 1.98 15.12 -0.03
C THR A 66 3.41 15.10 -0.58
N ALA A 67 3.70 14.29 -1.60
CA ALA A 67 5.01 14.27 -2.26
C ALA A 67 5.36 15.64 -2.87
N ILE A 68 4.39 16.32 -3.50
CA ILE A 68 4.57 17.67 -4.04
C ILE A 68 4.84 18.67 -2.90
N ILE A 69 4.06 18.65 -1.83
CA ILE A 69 4.23 19.54 -0.68
C ILE A 69 5.63 19.38 -0.06
N ILE A 70 6.12 18.15 0.09
CA ILE A 70 7.45 17.86 0.65
C ILE A 70 8.57 18.33 -0.29
N ALA A 71 8.43 18.12 -1.61
CA ALA A 71 9.45 18.51 -2.59
C ALA A 71 9.57 20.04 -2.76
N THR A 72 8.47 20.76 -2.55
CA THR A 72 8.37 22.22 -2.76
C THR A 72 9.43 23.01 -1.97
N PRO A 73 9.57 22.92 -0.64
CA PRO A 73 10.56 23.71 0.12
C PRO A 73 12.02 23.45 -0.26
N PHE A 74 12.36 22.28 -0.82
CA PHE A 74 13.73 21.98 -1.26
C PHE A 74 14.16 22.72 -2.53
N SER A 75 13.22 23.35 -3.26
CA SER A 75 13.50 24.13 -4.48
C SER A 75 13.80 25.61 -4.23
N LEU A 76 13.85 26.05 -2.97
CA LEU A 76 13.94 27.47 -2.58
C LEU A 76 15.30 28.13 -2.93
N GLY A 77 15.43 28.57 -4.18
CA GLY A 77 16.33 29.64 -4.60
C GLY A 77 15.56 30.93 -4.83
N CYS A 78 15.74 31.94 -3.96
CA CYS A 78 15.38 33.36 -4.18
C CYS A 78 13.97 33.73 -4.70
N PHE A 79 12.90 33.00 -4.38
CA PHE A 79 11.50 33.43 -4.62
C PHE A 79 10.71 33.48 -3.31
N VAL A 80 10.46 34.67 -2.76
CA VAL A 80 10.12 34.82 -1.32
C VAL A 80 8.66 35.21 -1.04
N PHE A 81 7.80 35.40 -2.05
CA PHE A 81 6.37 35.70 -1.78
C PHE A 81 5.37 34.88 -2.59
N SER A 82 5.47 34.87 -3.92
CA SER A 82 4.57 34.09 -4.79
C SER A 82 4.63 32.59 -4.50
N PHE A 83 5.79 32.10 -4.06
CA PHE A 83 6.01 30.70 -3.74
C PHE A 83 5.31 30.26 -2.44
N TYR A 84 5.40 31.10 -1.40
CA TYR A 84 4.69 30.86 -0.13
C TYR A 84 3.17 30.82 -0.34
N LEU A 85 2.63 31.69 -1.20
CA LEU A 85 1.21 31.66 -1.56
C LEU A 85 0.83 30.34 -2.26
N GLY A 86 1.71 29.82 -3.14
CA GLY A 86 1.50 28.52 -3.79
C GLY A 86 1.50 27.34 -2.81
N VAL A 87 2.42 27.33 -1.85
CA VAL A 87 2.46 26.29 -0.79
C VAL A 87 1.20 26.34 0.08
N ILE A 88 0.78 27.53 0.50
CA ILE A 88 -0.44 27.71 1.30
C ILE A 88 -1.66 27.24 0.52
N PHE A 89 -1.73 27.55 -0.78
CA PHE A 89 -2.81 27.09 -1.65
C PHE A 89 -2.84 25.57 -1.76
N LEU A 90 -1.69 24.91 -1.96
CA LEU A 90 -1.60 23.44 -2.00
C LEU A 90 -2.05 22.79 -0.69
N ILE A 91 -1.62 23.33 0.46
CA ILE A 91 -2.07 22.84 1.77
C ILE A 91 -3.59 23.02 1.92
N TRP A 92 -4.13 24.14 1.44
CA TRP A 92 -5.57 24.40 1.53
C TRP A 92 -6.39 23.41 0.69
N VAL A 93 -5.94 23.11 -0.53
CA VAL A 93 -6.56 22.09 -1.40
C VAL A 93 -6.49 20.71 -0.75
N TYR A 94 -5.33 20.31 -0.21
CA TYR A 94 -5.15 19.04 0.50
C TYR A 94 -6.14 18.91 1.68
N MET A 95 -6.28 19.96 2.50
CA MET A 95 -7.19 19.96 3.65
C MET A 95 -8.66 19.86 3.21
N LEU A 96 -9.06 20.60 2.18
CA LEU A 96 -10.43 20.56 1.66
C LEU A 96 -10.77 19.22 1.02
N GLY A 97 -9.86 18.66 0.22
CA GLY A 97 -10.02 17.34 -0.40
C GLY A 97 -10.24 16.27 0.68
N THR A 98 -9.41 16.28 1.73
CA THR A 98 -9.54 15.32 2.84
C THR A 98 -10.87 15.45 3.57
N ILE A 99 -11.33 16.69 3.84
CA ILE A 99 -12.62 16.91 4.51
C ILE A 99 -13.79 16.45 3.62
N TYR A 100 -13.72 16.69 2.31
CA TYR A 100 -14.73 16.26 1.36
C TYR A 100 -14.85 14.72 1.29
N GLU A 101 -13.72 14.03 1.19
CA GLU A 101 -13.68 12.56 1.17
C GLU A 101 -14.17 11.95 2.48
N TRP A 102 -13.89 12.60 3.61
CA TRP A 102 -14.44 12.20 4.90
C TRP A 102 -15.96 12.37 4.96
N TYR A 103 -16.49 13.50 4.49
CA TYR A 103 -17.94 13.72 4.45
C TYR A 103 -18.66 12.72 3.52
N MET A 104 -18.03 12.32 2.43
CA MET A 104 -18.57 11.29 1.53
C MET A 104 -18.51 9.87 2.11
N GLY A 105 -17.93 9.68 3.30
CA GLY A 105 -17.81 8.37 3.94
C GLY A 105 -16.83 7.44 3.23
N SER A 106 -15.98 7.96 2.33
CA SER A 106 -15.00 7.15 1.60
C SER A 106 -13.89 6.60 2.50
N LEU A 107 -13.70 7.22 3.67
CA LEU A 107 -12.71 6.83 4.68
C LEU A 107 -13.28 5.94 5.78
N ASP A 108 -14.60 5.70 5.80
CA ASP A 108 -15.23 4.88 6.81
C ASP A 108 -15.07 3.39 6.48
N TRP A 109 -14.39 2.67 7.37
CA TRP A 109 -14.02 1.27 7.16
C TRP A 109 -15.05 0.28 7.75
N PHE A 110 -15.92 0.73 8.66
CA PHE A 110 -16.96 -0.08 9.31
C PHE A 110 -18.33 0.58 9.15
N SER A 111 -19.03 0.27 8.06
CA SER A 111 -20.48 0.50 7.94
C SER A 111 -21.15 -0.64 7.17
#